data_AF-A0A3D0XEJ5-F1
#
_entry.id   AF-A0A3D0XEJ5-F1
#
_cell.length_a   1.000
_cell.length_b   1.000
_cell.length_c   1.000
_cell.angle_alpha   90.00
_cell.angle_beta   90.00
_cell.angle_gamma   90.00
#
_symmetry.space_group_name_H-M   'P 1'
#
loop_
_entity.id
_entity.type
_entity.pdbx_description
1 polymer ?
#
loop_
_entity_poly.entity_id
_entity_poly.type
_entity_poly.pdbx_seq_one_letter_code
_entity_poly.pdbx_strand_id
1 'polypeptide(L)'
;MARRPFLKCLGWTGGAGLIAGAYAWKVEPHWVQWVRRPLPLIGLPQGLVGEKVVQLSDLHVGPQVELSYLANVLRKVASLRPRWVLLSGDFITYDGLWVVESLDRLLGLVSPLGARVFACLGNHDYGEN
;
A
#
# COMPACT_ATOMS: atom_id res chain seq x y z
N MET A 1 35.34 -3.83 -37.72
CA MET A 1 34.17 -4.30 -36.93
C MET A 1 32.97 -4.47 -37.85
N ALA A 2 32.31 -5.63 -37.83
CA ALA A 2 31.14 -5.88 -38.69
C ALA A 2 29.87 -5.19 -38.13
N ARG A 3 29.10 -4.53 -39.00
CA ARG A 3 27.90 -3.74 -38.61
C ARG A 3 26.74 -4.61 -38.08
N ARG A 4 26.61 -5.85 -38.58
CA ARG A 4 25.54 -6.79 -38.21
C ARG A 4 25.58 -7.24 -36.73
N PRO A 5 26.71 -7.68 -36.16
CA PRO A 5 26.77 -8.03 -34.73
C PRO A 5 26.56 -6.81 -33.83
N PHE A 6 27.03 -5.62 -34.22
CA PHE A 6 26.79 -4.38 -33.49
C PHE A 6 25.29 -4.02 -33.42
N LEU A 7 24.58 -4.04 -34.55
CA LEU A 7 23.14 -3.77 -34.58
C LEU A 7 22.31 -4.80 -33.80
N LYS A 8 22.72 -6.08 -33.82
CA LYS A 8 22.08 -7.13 -33.00
C LYS A 8 22.28 -6.85 -31.51
N CYS A 9 23.50 -6.52 -31.10
CA CYS A 9 23.80 -6.16 -29.71
C CYS A 9 22.96 -4.97 -29.25
N LEU A 10 22.93 -3.89 -30.06
CA LEU A 10 22.13 -2.70 -29.78
C LEU A 10 20.63 -3.02 -29.66
N GLY A 11 20.11 -3.87 -30.54
CA GLY A 11 18.72 -4.35 -30.48
C GLY A 11 18.40 -5.12 -29.20
N TRP A 12 19.30 -6.04 -28.78
CA TRP A 12 19.14 -6.79 -27.53
C TRP A 12 19.20 -5.88 -26.31
N THR A 13 20.16 -4.95 -26.25
CA THR A 13 20.28 -4.01 -25.12
C THR A 13 19.08 -3.07 -25.05
N GLY A 14 18.60 -2.57 -26.20
CA GLY A 14 17.39 -1.75 -26.26
C GLY A 14 16.15 -2.51 -25.81
N GLY A 15 15.98 -3.75 -26.29
CA GLY A 15 14.88 -4.62 -25.88
C GLY A 15 14.89 -4.93 -24.38
N ALA A 16 16.05 -5.27 -23.82
CA ALA A 16 16.20 -5.52 -22.39
C ALA A 16 15.88 -4.27 -21.55
N GLY A 17 16.33 -3.09 -22.00
CA GLY A 17 16.02 -1.81 -21.35
C GLY A 17 14.53 -1.48 -21.34
N LEU A 18 13.82 -1.72 -22.45
CA LEU A 18 12.37 -1.52 -22.52
C LEU A 18 11.61 -2.46 -21.58
N ILE A 19 12.01 -3.74 -21.52
CA ILE A 19 11.39 -4.72 -20.62
C ILE A 19 11.62 -4.33 -19.16
N ALA A 20 12.85 -3.98 -18.79
CA ALA A 20 13.19 -3.55 -17.43
C ALA A 20 12.41 -2.28 -17.05
N GLY A 21 12.32 -1.30 -17.95
CA GLY A 21 11.54 -0.08 -17.73
C GLY A 21 10.05 -0.34 -17.56
N ALA A 22 9.47 -1.22 -18.40
CA ALA A 22 8.06 -1.60 -18.28
C ALA A 22 7.78 -2.34 -16.96
N TYR A 23 8.68 -3.24 -16.54
CA TYR A 23 8.58 -3.94 -15.26
C TYR A 23 8.64 -2.97 -14.08
N ALA A 24 9.64 -2.09 -14.04
CA ALA A 24 9.80 -1.11 -12.98
C ALA A 24 8.62 -0.13 -12.89
N TRP A 25 7.97 0.19 -14.01
CA TRP A 25 6.82 1.09 -14.00
C TRP A 25 5.51 0.40 -13.64
N LYS A 26 5.27 -0.83 -14.13
CA LYS A 26 3.94 -1.47 -14.06
C LYS A 26 3.83 -2.58 -13.03
N VAL A 27 4.92 -3.31 -12.78
CA VAL A 27 4.87 -4.53 -11.95
C VAL A 27 5.36 -4.25 -10.55
N GLU A 28 6.55 -3.67 -10.41
CA GLU A 28 7.22 -3.48 -9.13
C GLU A 28 6.40 -2.66 -8.11
N PRO A 29 5.74 -1.53 -8.48
CA PRO A 29 4.93 -0.76 -7.54
C PRO A 29 3.70 -1.49 -6.98
N HIS A 30 3.22 -2.53 -7.69
CA HIS A 30 2.02 -3.29 -7.30
C HIS A 30 2.36 -4.61 -6.58
N TRP A 31 3.64 -4.88 -6.33
CA TRP A 31 4.09 -6.11 -5.69
C TRP A 31 3.89 -6.04 -4.16
N VAL A 32 2.67 -6.29 -3.69
CA VAL A 32 2.38 -6.36 -2.24
C VAL A 32 3.01 -7.60 -1.62
N GLN A 33 3.95 -7.41 -0.70
CA GLN A 33 4.51 -8.49 0.09
C GLN A 33 3.78 -8.66 1.42
N TRP A 34 3.40 -9.90 1.76
CA TRP A 34 2.81 -10.25 3.04
C TRP A 34 3.83 -11.01 3.88
N VAL A 35 4.50 -10.30 4.77
CA VAL A 35 5.57 -10.86 5.60
C VAL A 35 5.04 -11.16 7.00
N ARG A 36 5.23 -12.39 7.47
CA ARG A 36 4.92 -12.78 8.86
C ARG A 36 6.21 -12.87 9.65
N ARG A 37 6.30 -12.16 10.77
CA ARG A 37 7.43 -12.21 11.69
C ARG A 37 6.92 -12.41 13.11
N PRO A 38 7.57 -13.25 13.93
CA PRO A 38 7.28 -13.29 15.35
C PRO A 38 7.71 -11.95 15.98
N LEU A 39 6.81 -11.33 16.73
CA LEU A 39 7.07 -10.11 17.49
C LEU A 39 6.81 -10.39 18.98
N PRO A 40 7.81 -10.88 19.74
CA PRO A 40 7.61 -11.15 21.15
C PRO A 40 7.42 -9.84 21.93
N LEU A 41 6.31 -9.74 22.64
CA LEU A 41 5.99 -8.58 23.47
C LEU A 41 6.19 -8.95 24.95
N ILE A 42 7.13 -8.28 25.62
CA ILE A 42 7.36 -8.45 27.06
C ILE A 42 6.25 -7.73 27.82
N GLY A 43 5.64 -8.41 28.79
CA GLY A 43 4.60 -7.80 29.63
C GLY A 43 3.26 -7.60 28.94
N LEU A 44 2.96 -8.33 27.86
CA LEU A 44 1.64 -8.28 27.21
C LEU A 44 0.54 -8.69 28.22
N PRO A 45 -0.44 -7.82 28.52
CA PRO A 45 -1.55 -8.17 29.38
C PRO A 45 -2.30 -9.41 28.87
N GLN A 46 -2.72 -10.31 29.77
CA GLN A 46 -3.39 -11.56 29.38
C GLN A 46 -4.62 -11.34 28.49
N GLY A 47 -5.37 -10.26 28.72
CA GLY A 47 -6.55 -9.92 27.91
C GLY A 47 -6.24 -9.50 26.46
N LEU A 48 -4.96 -9.30 26.11
CA LEU A 48 -4.51 -9.00 24.75
C LEU A 48 -3.85 -10.20 24.05
N VAL A 49 -3.70 -11.33 24.74
CA VAL A 49 -3.14 -12.54 24.13
C VAL A 49 -4.11 -13.07 23.08
N GLY A 50 -3.63 -13.22 21.84
CA GLY A 50 -4.45 -13.66 20.71
C GLY A 50 -5.27 -12.56 20.05
N GLU A 51 -5.21 -11.33 20.56
CA GLU A 51 -5.82 -10.17 19.91
C GLU A 51 -5.15 -9.84 18.58
N LYS A 52 -5.94 -9.32 17.64
CA LYS A 52 -5.47 -8.88 16.33
C LYS A 52 -5.64 -7.38 16.18
N VAL A 53 -4.50 -6.72 16.05
CA VAL A 53 -4.39 -5.30 15.74
C VAL A 53 -3.79 -5.18 14.34
N VAL A 54 -4.37 -4.32 13.51
CA VAL A 54 -3.80 -3.92 12.23
C VAL A 54 -3.43 -2.45 12.35
N GLN A 55 -2.21 -2.12 11.96
CA GLN A 55 -1.78 -0.76 11.72
C GLN A 55 -1.64 -0.54 10.21
N LEU A 56 -2.16 0.58 9.73
CA LEU A 56 -2.08 1.05 8.36
C LEU A 56 -1.55 2.49 8.37
N SER A 57 -0.64 2.80 7.46
CA SER A 57 -0.06 4.13 7.27
C SER A 57 0.25 4.33 5.79
N ASP A 58 0.54 5.57 5.39
CA ASP A 58 1.10 5.89 4.07
C ASP A 58 0.23 5.34 2.92
N LEU A 59 -1.09 5.48 3.04
CA LEU A 59 -2.02 5.04 1.99
C LEU A 59 -1.89 5.94 0.75
N HIS A 60 -1.56 7.23 0.96
CA HIS A 60 -1.32 8.21 -0.09
C HIS A 60 -2.38 8.17 -1.21
N VAL A 61 -3.67 8.14 -0.83
CA VAL A 61 -4.79 8.15 -1.78
C VAL A 61 -4.64 9.40 -2.67
N GLY A 62 -4.58 9.16 -3.97
CA GLY A 62 -4.24 10.16 -4.96
C GLY A 62 -4.01 9.54 -6.33
N PRO A 63 -3.66 10.35 -7.35
CA PRO A 63 -3.51 9.90 -8.73
C PRO A 63 -2.32 8.94 -8.95
N GLN A 64 -1.34 8.92 -8.05
CA GLN A 64 -0.16 8.06 -8.12
C GLN A 64 -0.44 6.64 -7.64
N VAL A 65 -1.37 6.47 -6.70
CA VAL A 65 -1.66 5.17 -6.08
C VAL A 65 -2.97 4.63 -6.64
N GLU A 66 -2.92 3.46 -7.26
CA GLU A 66 -4.11 2.86 -7.84
C GLU A 66 -5.13 2.47 -6.76
N LEU A 67 -6.36 2.98 -6.86
CA LEU A 67 -7.42 2.67 -5.89
C LEU A 67 -7.74 1.17 -5.83
N SER A 68 -7.58 0.45 -6.94
CA SER A 68 -7.79 -1.00 -7.01
C SER A 68 -6.75 -1.76 -6.17
N TYR A 69 -5.50 -1.29 -6.17
CA TYR A 69 -4.40 -1.81 -5.38
C TYR A 69 -4.71 -1.66 -3.88
N LEU A 70 -5.06 -0.45 -3.44
CA LEU A 70 -5.45 -0.19 -2.06
C LEU A 70 -6.66 -1.04 -1.66
N ALA A 71 -7.69 -1.11 -2.51
CA ALA A 71 -8.86 -1.92 -2.24
C ALA A 71 -8.52 -3.41 -2.04
N ASN A 72 -7.59 -3.97 -2.81
CA ASN A 72 -7.14 -5.35 -2.67
C ASN A 72 -6.38 -5.58 -1.37
N VAL A 73 -5.49 -4.66 -0.99
CA VAL A 73 -4.79 -4.70 0.30
C VAL A 73 -5.80 -4.66 1.44
N LEU A 74 -6.71 -3.69 1.42
CA LEU A 74 -7.70 -3.47 2.48
C LEU A 74 -8.69 -4.64 2.62
N ARG A 75 -9.13 -5.26 1.51
CA ARG A 75 -9.93 -6.50 1.58
C ARG A 75 -9.17 -7.64 2.26
N LYS A 76 -7.87 -7.78 1.98
CA LYS A 76 -7.05 -8.80 2.63
C LYS A 76 -6.82 -8.50 4.10
N VAL A 77 -6.63 -7.23 4.47
CA VAL A 77 -6.61 -6.78 5.87
C VAL A 77 -7.92 -7.14 6.57
N ALA A 78 -9.07 -6.82 5.98
CA ALA A 78 -10.38 -7.14 6.54
C ALA A 78 -10.57 -8.66 6.76
N SER A 79 -10.02 -9.50 5.87
CA SER A 79 -10.06 -10.96 6.01
C SER A 79 -9.31 -11.48 7.24
N LEU A 80 -8.39 -10.69 7.82
CA LEU A 80 -7.70 -11.04 9.07
C LEU A 80 -8.63 -10.97 10.29
N ARG A 81 -9.79 -10.32 10.15
CA ARG A 81 -10.76 -10.03 11.22
C ARG A 81 -10.09 -9.35 12.42
N PRO A 82 -9.47 -8.17 12.22
CA PRO A 82 -8.87 -7.42 13.33
C PRO A 82 -9.95 -6.91 14.28
N ARG A 83 -9.62 -6.86 15.58
CA ARG A 83 -10.45 -6.16 16.57
C ARG A 83 -10.17 -4.66 16.60
N TRP A 84 -8.96 -4.27 16.17
CA TRP A 84 -8.47 -2.90 16.19
C TRP A 84 -7.79 -2.56 14.87
N VAL A 85 -8.12 -1.40 14.33
CA VAL A 85 -7.50 -0.84 13.12
C VAL A 85 -6.95 0.53 13.50
N LEU A 86 -5.63 0.70 13.38
CA LEU A 86 -4.92 1.92 13.69
C LEU A 86 -4.46 2.54 12.37
N LEU A 87 -4.93 3.75 12.08
CA LEU A 87 -4.59 4.54 10.92
C LEU A 87 -3.58 5.62 11.37
N SER A 88 -2.30 5.44 11.07
CA SER A 88 -1.23 6.27 11.66
C SER A 88 -0.68 7.36 10.73
N GLY A 89 -1.54 7.90 9.85
CA GLY A 89 -1.24 9.08 9.02
C GLY A 89 -0.92 8.78 7.55
N ASP A 90 -0.81 9.87 6.79
CA ASP A 90 -0.52 9.96 5.36
C ASP A 90 -1.55 9.18 4.52
N PHE A 91 -2.80 9.55 4.71
CA PHE A 91 -3.95 8.95 4.02
C PHE A 91 -4.11 9.48 2.61
N ILE A 92 -3.78 10.76 2.38
CA ILE A 92 -3.94 11.46 1.11
C ILE A 92 -2.64 12.11 0.66
N THR A 93 -2.55 12.51 -0.61
CA THR A 93 -1.37 13.25 -1.14
C THR A 93 -1.78 14.40 -2.06
N TYR A 94 -3.09 14.57 -2.28
CA TYR A 94 -3.65 15.56 -3.17
C TYR A 94 -4.91 16.15 -2.57
N ASP A 95 -5.06 17.45 -2.79
CA ASP A 95 -6.27 18.15 -2.42
C ASP A 95 -7.35 17.92 -3.49
N GLY A 96 -8.51 17.46 -3.05
CA GLY A 96 -9.67 17.28 -3.92
C GLY A 96 -10.76 16.44 -3.29
N LEU A 97 -12.02 16.83 -3.50
CA LEU A 97 -13.18 16.09 -2.97
C LEU A 97 -13.17 14.61 -3.37
N TRP A 98 -12.74 14.31 -4.60
CA TRP A 98 -12.66 12.93 -5.09
C TRP A 98 -11.67 12.06 -4.30
N VAL A 99 -10.58 12.64 -3.78
CA VAL A 99 -9.57 11.93 -2.97
C VAL A 99 -10.20 11.54 -1.63
N VAL A 100 -10.87 12.49 -0.98
CA VAL A 100 -11.57 12.29 0.28
C VAL A 100 -12.68 11.24 0.14
N GLU A 101 -13.50 11.32 -0.92
CA GLU A 101 -14.53 10.33 -1.23
C GLU A 101 -13.94 8.94 -1.52
N SER A 102 -12.76 8.89 -2.13
CA SER A 102 -12.08 7.62 -2.42
C SER A 102 -11.49 7.01 -1.16
N LEU A 103 -10.91 7.83 -0.28
CA LEU A 103 -10.46 7.41 1.05
C LEU A 103 -11.63 6.87 1.86
N ASP A 104 -12.76 7.57 1.93
CA ASP A 104 -13.96 7.11 2.65
C ASP A 104 -14.43 5.74 2.15
N ARG A 105 -14.55 5.57 0.82
CA ARG A 105 -14.90 4.28 0.21
C ARG A 105 -13.91 3.18 0.54
N LEU A 106 -12.61 3.47 0.53
CA LEU A 106 -11.55 2.51 0.86
C LEU A 106 -11.61 2.10 2.33
N LEU A 107 -11.75 3.06 3.26
CA LEU A 107 -11.87 2.79 4.69
C LEU A 107 -13.13 1.98 5.02
N GLY A 108 -14.20 2.16 4.25
CA GLY A 108 -15.40 1.32 4.31
C GLY A 108 -15.12 -0.19 4.10
N LEU A 109 -14.04 -0.56 3.40
CA LEU A 109 -13.65 -1.97 3.19
C LEU A 109 -13.05 -2.63 4.43
N VAL A 110 -12.40 -1.84 5.31
CA VAL A 110 -11.76 -2.32 6.55
C VAL A 110 -12.64 -2.11 7.78
N SER A 111 -13.77 -1.44 7.59
CA SER A 111 -14.78 -1.23 8.62
C SER A 111 -15.96 -2.24 8.63
N PRO A 112 -15.78 -3.58 8.49
CA PRO A 112 -16.90 -4.47 8.76
C PRO A 112 -17.15 -4.63 10.27
N LEU A 113 -18.28 -4.06 10.71
CA LEU A 113 -19.19 -4.40 11.82
C LEU A 113 -18.66 -4.66 13.25
N GLY A 114 -17.36 -4.53 13.55
CA GLY A 114 -16.89 -4.72 14.93
C GLY A 114 -15.46 -4.29 15.26
N ALA A 115 -14.65 -3.93 14.26
CA ALA A 115 -13.32 -3.39 14.52
C ALA A 115 -13.41 -1.95 15.04
N ARG A 116 -12.65 -1.63 16.08
CA ARG A 116 -12.49 -0.25 16.55
C ARG A 116 -11.41 0.44 15.74
N VAL A 117 -11.77 1.51 15.05
CA VAL A 117 -10.87 2.29 14.21
C VAL A 117 -10.40 3.51 14.98
N PHE A 118 -9.08 3.72 15.03
CA PHE A 118 -8.44 4.91 15.58
C PHE A 118 -7.56 5.53 14.49
N ALA A 119 -7.54 6.85 14.39
CA ALA A 119 -6.77 7.56 13.38
C ALA A 119 -6.04 8.77 13.98
N CYS A 120 -4.85 9.05 13.47
CA CYS A 120 -4.16 10.33 13.61
C CYS A 120 -3.70 10.81 12.23
N LEU A 121 -3.63 12.12 12.03
CA LEU A 121 -3.18 12.71 10.77
C LEU A 121 -1.65 12.60 10.65
N GLY A 122 -1.17 12.35 9.44
CA GLY A 122 0.23 12.46 9.03
C GLY A 122 0.53 13.81 8.37
N ASN A 123 1.79 14.08 8.05
CA ASN A 123 2.21 15.37 7.51
C ASN A 123 1.58 15.69 6.14
N HIS A 124 1.24 14.68 5.34
CA HIS A 124 0.56 14.86 4.05
C HIS A 124 -0.95 15.11 4.17
N ASP A 125 -1.54 14.91 5.35
CA ASP A 125 -2.98 15.05 5.57
C ASP A 125 -3.41 16.46 6.00
N TYR A 126 -2.49 17.28 6.52
CA TYR A 126 -2.79 18.62 7.04
C TYR A 126 -1.85 19.74 6.53
N GLY A 127 -0.78 19.38 5.83
CA GLY A 127 0.21 20.32 5.28
C GLY A 127 0.07 20.53 3.78
N GLU A 128 0.77 21.53 3.23
CA GLU A 128 0.96 21.63 1.78
C GLU A 128 1.84 20.45 1.32
N ASN A 129 1.35 19.73 0.30
CA ASN A 129 2.00 18.58 -0.32
C ASN A 129 3.04 18.97 -1.37
#